data_AF-A0A952NCJ4-F1
#
_entry.id   AF-A0A952NCJ4-F1
#
_cell.length_a   1.000
_cell.length_b   1.000
_cell.length_c   1.000
_cell.angle_alpha   90.00
_cell.angle_beta   90.00
_cell.angle_gamma   90.00
#
_symmetry.space_group_name_H-M   'P 1'
#
loop_
_entity.id
_entity.type
_entity.pdbx_description
1 polymer ?
#
loop_
_entity_poly.entity_id
_entity_poly.type
_entity_poly.pdbx_seq_one_letter_code
_entity_poly.pdbx_strand_id
1 'polypeptide(L)'
;MKFLALSLLMFSLNVPAETRLGEPLQILFTSPAVQEVCADVVTPHPTKPGFWHLERPNFALSETTLFATRHLRPTAAGAFAITAIDRANPVSAREVIRFQERPADIQFHGGKLWVLFRNRLLSVDPQDGQVLSEARTHDPSFAPETHAAAHSMTWVGDRLIIAHGSRGLALYDERANHVQPLSDLGLQDQGGHISKAIDVTPINERQVLVVVDNVTVSEKPPFAFNGLMIVDVQSRSVTKFPSNRAQAGGLSYARAKVVGDKVVINNWGLLQVAKLSDMKQSRTMQGSWLVTRTQQDNLFVELMGDFYVENDQVLVCAQAYGKDATTGRPSRQGIFYSRGLE
;
A
#
# COMPACT_ATOMS: atom_id res chain seq x y z
N MET A 1 -61.11 3.24 43.21
CA MET A 1 -60.50 3.67 41.93
C MET A 1 -59.42 4.70 42.23
N LYS A 2 -58.14 4.32 42.15
CA LYS A 2 -57.00 5.23 42.32
C LYS A 2 -56.27 5.29 40.97
N PHE A 3 -56.22 6.46 40.35
CA PHE A 3 -55.47 6.72 39.13
C PHE A 3 -53.97 6.79 39.48
N LEU A 4 -53.17 5.93 38.85
CA LEU A 4 -51.71 6.02 38.87
C LEU A 4 -51.29 7.06 37.82
N ALA A 5 -50.69 8.15 38.26
CA ALA A 5 -50.09 9.15 37.38
C ALA A 5 -48.75 8.60 36.84
N LEU A 6 -48.70 8.38 35.53
CA LEU A 6 -47.52 7.97 34.78
C LEU A 6 -46.62 9.21 34.60
N SER A 7 -45.53 9.29 35.36
CA SER A 7 -44.53 10.35 35.22
C SER A 7 -43.53 9.95 34.14
N LEU A 8 -43.67 10.56 32.96
CA LEU A 8 -42.77 10.38 31.82
C LEU A 8 -41.51 11.23 32.06
N LEU A 9 -40.48 10.63 32.64
CA LEU A 9 -39.14 11.23 32.71
C LEU A 9 -38.54 11.26 31.30
N MET A 10 -38.55 12.44 30.67
CA MET A 10 -37.73 12.70 29.50
C MET A 10 -36.26 12.75 29.91
N PHE A 11 -35.55 11.63 29.74
CA PHE A 11 -34.09 11.65 29.69
C PHE A 11 -33.69 12.32 28.39
N SER A 12 -33.13 13.54 28.47
CA SER A 12 -32.33 14.08 27.39
C SER A 12 -31.09 13.20 27.26
N LEU A 13 -31.10 12.28 26.31
CA LEU A 13 -29.89 11.64 25.86
C LEU A 13 -28.98 12.74 25.34
N ASN A 14 -27.92 13.06 26.09
CA ASN A 14 -26.72 13.66 25.53
C ASN A 14 -26.20 12.66 24.51
N VAL A 15 -26.68 12.78 23.27
CA VAL A 15 -26.05 12.13 22.13
C VAL A 15 -24.66 12.76 22.07
N PRO A 16 -23.57 12.01 22.36
CA PRO A 16 -22.24 12.55 22.17
C PRO A 16 -22.18 13.09 20.75
N ALA A 17 -21.70 14.32 20.61
CA ALA A 17 -21.60 15.04 19.34
C ALA A 17 -21.28 14.04 18.23
N GLU A 18 -22.17 13.95 17.23
CA GLU A 18 -21.99 13.09 16.06
C GLU A 18 -20.51 13.10 15.71
N THR A 19 -19.88 11.94 15.88
CA THR A 19 -18.51 11.70 15.47
C THR A 19 -18.51 12.00 13.98
N ARG A 20 -18.18 13.25 13.62
CA ARG A 20 -18.18 13.71 12.24
C ARG A 20 -17.36 12.67 11.50
N LEU A 21 -18.00 11.95 10.57
CA LEU A 21 -17.30 11.12 9.60
C LEU A 21 -16.09 11.94 9.17
N GLY A 22 -14.89 11.45 9.52
CA GLY A 22 -13.68 12.27 9.51
C GLY A 22 -13.55 12.98 8.16
N GLU A 23 -13.00 14.19 8.17
CA GLU A 23 -12.86 14.99 6.95
C GLU A 23 -12.36 14.13 5.77
N PRO A 24 -12.86 14.38 4.54
CA PRO A 24 -12.44 13.64 3.36
C PRO A 24 -10.91 13.52 3.30
N LEU A 25 -10.39 12.35 2.97
CA LEU A 25 -8.96 12.12 2.87
C LEU A 25 -8.29 13.11 1.92
N GLN A 26 -9.01 13.59 0.91
CA GLN A 26 -8.52 14.65 0.05
C GLN A 26 -8.06 15.90 0.83
N ILE A 27 -8.81 16.35 1.84
CA ILE A 27 -8.43 17.51 2.68
C ILE A 27 -7.16 17.19 3.46
N LEU A 28 -7.11 16.02 4.09
CA LEU A 28 -5.93 15.55 4.83
C LEU A 28 -4.68 15.50 3.95
N PHE A 29 -4.78 15.02 2.72
CA PHE A 29 -3.64 14.90 1.82
C PHE A 29 -3.12 16.24 1.30
N THR A 30 -3.94 17.29 1.35
CA THR A 30 -3.48 18.67 1.06
C THR A 30 -2.85 19.37 2.26
N SER A 31 -2.85 18.75 3.44
CA SER A 31 -2.32 19.34 4.67
C SER A 31 -0.80 19.54 4.65
N PRO A 32 -0.26 20.48 5.46
CA PRO A 32 1.18 20.70 5.56
C PRO A 32 1.97 19.44 5.95
N ALA A 33 1.47 18.63 6.89
CA ALA A 33 2.15 17.43 7.33
C ALA A 33 2.28 16.37 6.22
N VAL A 34 1.24 16.18 5.41
CA VAL A 34 1.29 15.23 4.29
C VAL A 34 2.15 15.79 3.15
N GLN A 35 2.11 17.10 2.89
CA GLN A 35 3.01 17.72 1.92
C GLN A 35 4.48 17.54 2.29
N GLU A 36 4.83 17.61 3.59
CA GLU A 36 6.17 17.32 4.08
C GLU A 36 6.59 15.87 3.78
N VAL A 37 5.71 14.91 4.06
CA VAL A 37 5.93 13.49 3.70
C VAL A 37 6.14 13.33 2.19
N CYS A 38 5.32 13.98 1.38
CA CYS A 38 5.44 13.90 -0.06
C CYS A 38 6.68 14.62 -0.61
N ALA A 39 7.16 15.68 0.04
CA ALA A 39 8.39 16.36 -0.35
C ALA A 39 9.62 15.44 -0.19
N ASP A 40 9.61 14.56 0.83
CA ASP A 40 10.70 13.62 1.10
C ASP A 40 10.81 12.47 0.09
N VAL A 41 9.81 12.25 -0.77
CA VAL A 41 9.85 11.15 -1.76
C VAL A 41 10.94 11.35 -2.81
N VAL A 42 11.46 12.57 -2.95
CA VAL A 42 12.53 12.94 -3.87
C VAL A 42 13.55 13.79 -3.14
N THR A 43 14.72 13.24 -2.86
CA THR A 43 15.82 13.99 -2.24
C THR A 43 17.05 14.01 -3.15
N PRO A 44 17.75 15.16 -3.29
CA PRO A 44 19.00 15.21 -4.05
C PRO A 44 20.05 14.27 -3.45
N HIS A 45 20.81 13.57 -4.30
CA HIS A 45 21.94 12.78 -3.82
C HIS A 45 23.02 13.72 -3.24
N PRO A 46 23.49 13.50 -1.99
CA PRO A 46 24.32 14.47 -1.28
C PRO A 46 25.67 14.75 -1.96
N THR A 47 26.21 13.77 -2.70
CA THR A 47 27.53 13.86 -3.33
C THR A 47 27.53 13.70 -4.86
N LYS A 48 26.37 13.54 -5.50
CA LYS A 48 26.28 13.28 -6.95
C LYS A 48 25.24 14.20 -7.59
N PRO A 49 25.64 15.40 -8.06
CA PRO A 49 24.72 16.34 -8.71
C PRO A 49 23.96 15.67 -9.86
N GLY A 50 22.65 15.90 -9.92
CA GLY A 50 21.76 15.31 -10.94
C GLY A 50 21.24 13.90 -10.60
N PHE A 51 21.75 13.26 -9.54
CA PHE A 51 21.19 12.02 -9.01
C PHE A 51 20.24 12.32 -7.85
N TRP A 52 19.23 11.47 -7.69
CA TRP A 52 18.16 11.64 -6.72
C TRP A 52 17.90 10.32 -6.02
N HIS A 53 17.63 10.37 -4.72
CA HIS A 53 17.06 9.25 -3.97
C HIS A 53 15.54 9.34 -4.09
N LEU A 54 14.94 8.20 -4.44
CA LEU A 54 13.49 8.06 -4.56
C LEU A 54 12.99 7.18 -3.45
N GLU A 55 12.09 7.72 -2.64
CA GLU A 55 11.46 7.02 -1.54
C GLU A 55 9.98 6.81 -1.86
N ARG A 56 9.50 5.59 -1.58
CA ARG A 56 8.13 5.21 -1.89
C ARG A 56 7.41 5.00 -0.56
N PRO A 57 6.64 5.99 -0.07
CA PRO A 57 5.99 5.89 1.21
C PRO A 57 4.90 4.81 1.16
N ASN A 58 4.76 4.06 2.24
CA ASN A 58 3.57 3.25 2.51
C ASN A 58 2.70 4.02 3.51
N PHE A 59 1.39 3.84 3.42
CA PHE A 59 0.42 4.51 4.28
C PHE A 59 -0.43 3.49 5.04
N ALA A 60 -0.80 3.83 6.28
CA ALA A 60 -1.82 3.13 7.02
C ALA A 60 -2.77 4.16 7.63
N LEU A 61 -4.07 3.86 7.63
CA LEU A 61 -5.10 4.79 8.08
C LEU A 61 -5.86 4.18 9.25
N SER A 62 -6.00 4.96 10.31
CA SER A 62 -6.97 4.74 11.40
C SER A 62 -8.08 5.79 11.31
N GLU A 63 -9.05 5.72 12.21
CA GLU A 63 -10.13 6.72 12.28
C GLU A 63 -9.57 8.14 12.51
N THR A 64 -8.54 8.29 13.34
CA THR A 64 -8.02 9.60 13.79
C THR A 64 -6.64 9.94 13.26
N THR A 65 -5.92 8.99 12.66
CA THR A 65 -4.50 9.15 12.37
C THR A 65 -4.13 8.52 11.03
N LEU A 66 -3.39 9.26 10.21
CA LEU A 66 -2.67 8.73 9.06
C LEU A 66 -1.22 8.44 9.47
N PHE A 67 -0.78 7.21 9.24
CA PHE A 67 0.60 6.79 9.40
C PHE A 67 1.28 6.75 8.05
N ALA A 68 2.53 7.19 8.00
CA ALA A 68 3.34 7.19 6.78
C ALA A 68 4.78 6.75 7.08
N THR A 69 5.35 5.94 6.21
CA THR A 69 6.79 5.65 6.25
C THR A 69 7.59 6.80 5.63
N ARG A 70 8.70 7.20 6.26
CA ARG A 70 9.62 8.23 5.75
C ARG A 70 11.07 7.75 5.80
N HIS A 71 11.90 8.26 4.90
CA HIS A 71 13.35 8.16 5.02
C HIS A 71 13.87 9.49 5.57
N LEU A 72 14.27 9.47 6.83
CA LEU A 72 14.77 10.64 7.54
C LEU A 72 16.29 10.57 7.64
N ARG A 73 16.90 11.67 8.09
CA ARG A 73 18.34 11.71 8.37
C ARG A 73 18.73 10.53 9.29
N PRO A 74 19.81 9.79 8.98
CA PRO A 74 20.21 8.64 9.78
C PRO A 74 20.59 9.01 11.21
N THR A 75 20.20 8.14 12.15
CA THR A 75 20.60 8.15 13.57
C THR A 75 21.07 6.74 13.97
N ALA A 76 21.47 6.54 15.24
CA ALA A 76 21.80 5.20 15.75
C ALA A 76 20.61 4.21 15.68
N ALA A 77 19.38 4.71 15.77
CA ALA A 77 18.15 3.91 15.61
C ALA A 77 17.82 3.60 14.14
N GLY A 78 18.48 4.27 13.19
CA GLY A 78 18.32 4.05 11.75
C GLY A 78 17.83 5.28 10.98
N ALA A 79 17.38 5.05 9.75
CA ALA A 79 16.99 6.10 8.81
C ALA A 79 15.51 5.98 8.38
N PHE A 80 14.87 4.83 8.58
CA PHE A 80 13.49 4.62 8.18
C PHE A 80 12.58 4.83 9.37
N ALA A 81 11.69 5.82 9.30
CA ALA A 81 10.76 6.14 10.37
C ALA A 81 9.31 5.87 9.94
N ILE A 82 8.45 5.61 10.91
CA ILE A 82 7.00 5.75 10.74
C ILE A 82 6.58 7.00 11.50
N THR A 83 5.85 7.87 10.83
CA THR A 83 5.30 9.09 11.42
C THR A 83 3.78 9.04 11.45
N ALA A 84 3.18 9.63 12.48
CA ALA A 84 1.76 9.77 12.67
C ALA A 84 1.32 11.22 12.43
N ILE A 85 0.22 11.38 11.70
CA ILE A 85 -0.40 12.67 11.38
C ILE A 85 -1.83 12.63 11.95
N ASP A 86 -2.12 13.53 12.90
CA ASP A 86 -3.46 13.69 13.45
C ASP A 86 -4.41 14.25 12.38
N ARG A 87 -5.49 13.53 12.08
CA ARG A 87 -6.46 13.94 11.06
C ARG A 87 -7.24 15.17 11.48
N ALA A 88 -7.43 15.40 12.78
CA ALA A 88 -8.13 16.57 13.28
C ALA A 88 -7.24 17.84 13.27
N ASN A 89 -5.91 17.65 13.26
CA ASN A 89 -4.94 18.75 13.24
C ASN A 89 -3.68 18.39 12.45
N PRO A 90 -3.77 18.26 11.10
CA PRO A 90 -2.71 17.70 10.27
C PRO A 90 -1.61 18.73 9.93
N VAL A 91 -1.14 19.47 10.94
CA VAL A 91 -0.14 20.53 10.79
C VAL A 91 1.28 19.98 10.86
N SER A 92 1.51 18.94 11.67
CA SER A 92 2.82 18.31 11.82
C SER A 92 2.70 16.78 11.91
N ALA A 93 3.81 16.12 11.59
CA ALA A 93 3.95 14.68 11.76
C ALA A 93 4.79 14.38 13.01
N ARG A 94 4.32 13.48 13.87
CA ARG A 94 5.08 12.97 15.03
C ARG A 94 5.77 11.67 14.65
N GLU A 95 7.05 11.52 14.97
CA GLU A 95 7.73 10.22 14.84
C GLU A 95 7.16 9.23 15.86
N VAL A 96 6.76 8.05 15.36
CA VAL A 96 6.25 6.94 16.19
C VAL A 96 7.42 6.01 16.52
N ILE A 97 8.12 5.52 15.48
CA ILE A 97 9.19 4.53 15.62
C ILE A 97 10.17 4.67 14.45
N ARG A 98 11.41 4.20 14.66
CA ARG A 98 12.49 4.22 13.68
C ARG A 98 13.22 2.88 13.59
N PHE A 99 13.69 2.56 12.38
CA PHE A 99 14.31 1.31 12.01
C PHE A 99 15.56 1.51 11.16
N GLN A 100 16.50 0.57 11.28
CA GLN A 100 17.69 0.48 10.42
C GLN A 100 17.36 -0.04 9.02
N GLU A 101 16.35 -0.90 8.91
CA GLU A 101 15.87 -1.46 7.66
C GLU A 101 14.55 -0.82 7.23
N ARG A 102 14.29 -0.82 5.92
CA ARG A 102 13.09 -0.24 5.34
C ARG A 102 11.87 -1.16 5.56
N PRO A 103 10.76 -0.65 6.12
CA PRO A 103 9.49 -1.35 6.08
C PRO A 103 9.04 -1.63 4.65
N ALA A 104 8.69 -2.88 4.36
CA ALA A 104 8.08 -3.28 3.10
C ALA A 104 6.64 -2.73 2.98
N ASP A 105 5.90 -2.74 4.08
CA ASP A 105 4.51 -2.28 4.15
C ASP A 105 4.09 -1.92 5.59
N ILE A 106 3.01 -1.16 5.75
CA ILE A 106 2.40 -0.84 7.05
C ILE A 106 0.87 -0.96 6.97
N GLN A 107 0.22 -1.38 8.05
CA GLN A 107 -1.25 -1.47 8.16
C GLN A 107 -1.70 -1.12 9.57
N PHE A 108 -2.88 -0.53 9.72
CA PHE A 108 -3.48 -0.27 11.04
C PHE A 108 -4.66 -1.21 11.24
N HIS A 109 -4.66 -1.97 12.33
CA HIS A 109 -5.75 -2.90 12.65
C HIS A 109 -5.75 -3.26 14.14
N GLY A 110 -6.95 -3.36 14.73
CA GLY A 110 -7.10 -3.76 16.13
C GLY A 110 -6.41 -2.83 17.13
N GLY A 111 -6.32 -1.52 16.81
CA GLY A 111 -5.62 -0.53 17.63
C GLY A 111 -4.08 -0.60 17.56
N LYS A 112 -3.53 -1.47 16.72
CA LYS A 112 -2.08 -1.66 16.55
C LYS A 112 -1.63 -1.20 15.17
N LEU A 113 -0.41 -0.71 15.11
CA LEU A 113 0.29 -0.49 13.85
C LEU A 113 1.11 -1.73 13.52
N TRP A 114 0.79 -2.38 12.41
CA TRP A 114 1.52 -3.52 11.88
C TRP A 114 2.58 -3.03 10.90
N VAL A 115 3.81 -3.53 11.07
CA VAL A 115 4.97 -3.14 10.26
C VAL A 115 5.59 -4.38 9.66
N LEU A 116 5.51 -4.50 8.34
CA LEU A 116 6.08 -5.62 7.60
C LEU A 116 7.48 -5.28 7.14
N PHE A 117 8.42 -6.17 7.41
CA PHE A 117 9.76 -6.19 6.83
C PHE A 117 9.90 -7.41 5.92
N ARG A 118 11.06 -7.53 5.25
CA ARG A 118 11.31 -8.64 4.31
C ARG A 118 11.22 -10.03 4.96
N ASN A 119 11.51 -10.12 6.26
CA ASN A 119 11.66 -11.38 7.00
C ASN A 119 10.91 -11.44 8.33
N ARG A 120 10.25 -10.36 8.73
CA ARG A 120 9.55 -10.26 10.01
C ARG A 120 8.37 -9.30 9.93
N LEU A 121 7.44 -9.51 10.85
CA LEU A 121 6.27 -8.71 11.08
C LEU A 121 6.32 -8.22 12.52
N LEU A 122 6.15 -6.92 12.72
CA LEU A 122 6.02 -6.33 14.05
C LEU A 122 4.58 -5.83 14.25
N SER A 123 4.10 -5.92 15.47
CA SER A 123 3.01 -5.06 15.94
C SER A 123 3.58 -4.00 16.88
N VAL A 124 3.13 -2.76 16.73
CA VAL A 124 3.66 -1.57 17.39
C VAL A 124 2.49 -0.81 18.00
N ASP A 125 2.67 -0.31 19.22
CA ASP A 125 1.75 0.66 19.81
C ASP A 125 1.90 2.00 19.07
N PRO A 126 0.83 2.50 18.41
CA PRO A 126 0.90 3.74 17.65
C PRO A 126 1.15 4.99 18.51
N GLN A 127 0.92 4.94 19.82
CA GLN A 127 1.07 6.08 20.71
C GLN A 127 2.53 6.33 21.05
N ASP A 128 3.24 5.35 21.57
CA ASP A 128 4.62 5.49 22.06
C ASP A 128 5.67 4.77 21.21
N GLY A 129 5.24 4.01 20.20
CA GLY A 129 6.14 3.24 19.34
C GLY A 129 6.69 1.97 19.99
N GLN A 130 6.13 1.51 21.11
CA GLN A 130 6.55 0.27 21.73
C GLN A 130 6.26 -0.93 20.82
N VAL A 131 7.26 -1.78 20.60
CA VAL A 131 7.06 -3.07 19.91
C VAL A 131 6.30 -4.02 20.84
N LEU A 132 5.10 -4.42 20.44
CA LEU A 132 4.21 -5.28 21.22
C LEU A 132 4.43 -6.76 20.89
N SER A 133 4.69 -7.09 19.63
CA SER A 133 5.03 -8.45 19.20
C SER A 133 5.92 -8.45 17.96
N GLU A 134 6.65 -9.55 17.80
CA GLU A 134 7.43 -9.85 16.60
C GLU A 134 7.14 -11.30 16.17
N ALA A 135 6.96 -11.49 14.87
CA ALA A 135 6.84 -12.79 14.23
C ALA A 135 7.73 -12.85 13.00
N ARG A 136 8.36 -14.00 12.75
CA ARG A 136 9.10 -14.22 11.50
C ARG A 136 8.13 -14.53 10.39
N THR A 137 8.38 -13.99 9.20
CA THR A 137 7.54 -14.28 8.02
C THR A 137 8.04 -15.52 7.26
N HIS A 138 9.23 -16.02 7.59
CA HIS A 138 9.79 -17.25 7.05
C HIS A 138 10.57 -18.06 8.08
N ASP A 139 10.72 -19.35 7.78
CA ASP A 139 11.58 -20.26 8.53
C ASP A 139 13.06 -19.93 8.28
N PRO A 140 13.84 -19.67 9.34
CA PRO A 140 15.26 -19.29 9.25
C PRO A 140 16.19 -20.36 8.68
N SER A 141 15.73 -21.62 8.61
CA SER A 141 16.52 -22.70 8.00
C SER A 141 16.66 -22.54 6.49
N PHE A 142 15.76 -21.77 5.86
CA PHE A 142 15.91 -21.41 4.46
C PHE A 142 16.94 -20.30 4.30
N ALA A 143 17.88 -20.48 3.39
CA ALA A 143 18.73 -19.40 2.95
C ALA A 143 17.86 -18.22 2.48
N PRO A 144 18.27 -16.96 2.73
CA PRO A 144 17.51 -15.80 2.29
C PRO A 144 17.46 -15.76 0.76
N GLU A 145 16.40 -16.33 0.20
CA GLU A 145 16.10 -16.24 -1.22
C GLU A 145 15.65 -14.80 -1.51
N THR A 146 16.43 -14.08 -2.33
CA THR A 146 16.12 -12.70 -2.74
C THR A 146 14.70 -12.56 -3.30
N HIS A 147 14.17 -13.64 -3.89
CA HIS A 147 12.86 -13.65 -4.54
C HIS A 147 11.70 -14.01 -3.61
N ALA A 148 11.99 -14.52 -2.42
CA ALA A 148 11.00 -14.99 -1.47
C ALA A 148 10.68 -13.97 -0.37
N ALA A 149 11.13 -12.72 -0.45
CA ALA A 149 10.87 -11.73 0.61
C ALA A 149 9.39 -11.33 0.68
N ALA A 150 8.93 -10.90 1.86
CA ALA A 150 7.62 -10.27 2.01
C ALA A 150 7.59 -8.86 1.40
N HIS A 151 6.50 -8.52 0.71
CA HIS A 151 6.38 -7.29 -0.10
C HIS A 151 5.18 -6.41 0.26
N SER A 152 4.08 -7.00 0.73
CA SER A 152 2.84 -6.32 1.10
C SER A 152 2.03 -7.15 2.08
N MET A 153 1.14 -6.50 2.83
CA MET A 153 0.13 -7.16 3.64
C MET A 153 -1.21 -6.44 3.63
N THR A 154 -2.28 -7.19 3.86
CA THR A 154 -3.62 -6.63 4.04
C THR A 154 -4.45 -7.45 5.02
N TRP A 155 -5.41 -6.79 5.67
CA TRP A 155 -6.40 -7.46 6.51
C TRP A 155 -7.62 -7.89 5.70
N VAL A 156 -8.14 -9.08 6.01
CA VAL A 156 -9.40 -9.63 5.49
C VAL A 156 -10.17 -10.22 6.66
N GLY A 157 -11.10 -9.43 7.21
CA GLY A 157 -11.69 -9.73 8.52
C GLY A 157 -10.61 -9.62 9.60
N ASP A 158 -10.44 -10.69 10.37
CA ASP A 158 -9.46 -10.85 11.46
C ASP A 158 -8.15 -11.54 11.02
N ARG A 159 -7.93 -11.67 9.71
CA ARG A 159 -6.79 -12.38 9.14
C ARG A 159 -5.87 -11.43 8.40
N LEU A 160 -4.59 -11.45 8.75
CA LEU A 160 -3.55 -10.72 8.03
C LEU A 160 -2.93 -11.61 6.95
N ILE A 161 -3.10 -11.20 5.70
CA ILE A 161 -2.58 -11.87 4.51
C ILE A 161 -1.32 -11.14 4.04
N ILE A 162 -0.26 -11.89 3.73
CA ILE A 162 1.04 -11.36 3.34
C ILE A 162 1.39 -11.86 1.93
N ALA A 163 1.71 -10.94 1.01
CA ALA A 163 2.34 -11.26 -0.26
C ALA A 163 3.82 -11.55 -0.05
N HIS A 164 4.21 -12.83 -0.19
CA HIS A 164 5.51 -13.35 0.22
C HIS A 164 6.42 -13.73 -0.96
N GLY A 165 6.45 -12.88 -1.99
CA GLY A 165 7.34 -13.05 -3.14
C GLY A 165 7.07 -14.36 -3.88
N SER A 166 8.12 -15.11 -4.18
CA SER A 166 8.04 -16.41 -4.87
C SER A 166 7.44 -17.55 -4.03
N ARG A 167 7.11 -17.31 -2.75
CA ARG A 167 6.41 -18.26 -1.88
C ARG A 167 4.89 -18.11 -1.93
N GLY A 168 4.37 -17.13 -2.66
CA GLY A 168 2.94 -16.89 -2.81
C GLY A 168 2.36 -16.07 -1.66
N LEU A 169 1.32 -16.58 -1.00
CA LEU A 169 0.65 -15.93 0.13
C LEU A 169 0.95 -16.64 1.44
N ALA A 170 1.12 -15.86 2.49
CA ALA A 170 1.14 -16.34 3.86
C ALA A 170 -0.01 -15.72 4.67
N LEU A 171 -0.39 -16.41 5.75
CA LEU A 171 -1.40 -16.00 6.71
C LEU A 171 -0.73 -15.87 8.08
N TYR A 172 -0.95 -14.74 8.75
CA TYR A 172 -0.54 -14.57 10.14
C TYR A 172 -1.72 -14.88 11.08
N ASP A 173 -1.46 -15.74 12.07
CA ASP A 173 -2.35 -16.04 13.18
C ASP A 173 -1.90 -15.22 14.40
N GLU A 174 -2.71 -14.24 14.80
CA GLU A 174 -2.41 -13.35 15.92
C GLU A 174 -2.38 -14.10 17.26
N ARG A 175 -3.22 -15.13 17.44
CA ARG A 175 -3.27 -15.89 18.70
C ARG A 175 -2.05 -16.77 18.87
N ALA A 176 -1.61 -17.41 17.79
CA ALA A 176 -0.40 -18.23 17.78
C ALA A 176 0.89 -17.41 17.64
N ASN A 177 0.77 -16.13 17.30
CA ASN A 177 1.88 -15.26 16.88
C ASN A 177 2.78 -15.92 15.82
N HIS A 178 2.16 -16.50 14.80
CA HIS A 178 2.85 -17.31 13.81
C HIS A 178 2.37 -17.04 12.38
N VAL A 179 3.31 -17.02 11.43
CA VAL A 179 3.03 -16.90 10.00
C VAL A 179 3.13 -18.28 9.36
N GLN A 180 2.04 -18.72 8.74
CA GLN A 180 1.95 -19.99 8.03
C GLN A 180 1.69 -19.79 6.53
N PRO A 181 2.15 -20.70 5.65
CA PRO A 181 1.80 -20.65 4.24
C PRO A 181 0.29 -20.76 4.01
N LEU A 182 -0.25 -19.90 3.12
CA LEU A 182 -1.66 -19.94 2.71
C LEU A 182 -1.81 -20.58 1.33
N SER A 183 -1.00 -20.16 0.36
CA SER A 183 -1.02 -20.66 -1.03
C SER A 183 0.31 -20.36 -1.71
N ASP A 184 0.85 -21.31 -2.47
CA ASP A 184 2.08 -21.10 -3.27
C ASP A 184 1.83 -20.30 -4.57
N LEU A 185 0.56 -20.14 -4.96
CA LEU A 185 0.07 -19.56 -6.22
C LEU A 185 0.65 -20.18 -7.52
N GLY A 186 1.44 -21.25 -7.42
CA GLY A 186 2.24 -21.81 -8.52
C GLY A 186 3.15 -20.76 -9.17
N LEU A 187 3.90 -19.99 -8.37
CA LEU A 187 4.81 -18.94 -8.87
C LEU A 187 6.17 -19.45 -9.35
N GLN A 188 6.44 -20.74 -9.20
CA GLN A 188 7.65 -21.38 -9.67
C GLN A 188 7.24 -22.59 -10.50
N ASP A 189 7.73 -22.66 -11.74
CA ASP A 189 7.49 -23.81 -12.60
C ASP A 189 8.70 -24.76 -12.64
N GLN A 190 8.51 -25.94 -13.22
CA GLN A 190 9.58 -26.94 -13.37
C GLN A 190 10.70 -26.49 -14.33
N GLY A 191 10.44 -25.47 -15.16
CA GLY A 191 11.41 -24.89 -16.08
C GLY A 191 12.31 -23.83 -15.44
N GLY A 192 12.13 -23.53 -14.15
CA GLY A 192 12.89 -22.51 -13.44
C GLY A 192 12.39 -21.08 -13.69
N HIS A 193 11.19 -20.91 -14.25
CA HIS A 193 10.57 -19.59 -14.34
C HIS A 193 9.97 -19.20 -12.99
N ILE A 194 10.37 -18.02 -12.51
CA ILE A 194 10.00 -17.52 -11.20
C ILE A 194 9.17 -16.25 -11.36
N SER A 195 8.06 -16.20 -10.64
CA SER A 195 7.20 -15.05 -10.40
C SER A 195 7.20 -14.68 -8.92
N LYS A 196 6.67 -13.51 -8.58
CA LYS A 196 6.54 -13.04 -7.19
C LYS A 196 5.19 -12.39 -6.95
N ALA A 197 4.54 -12.75 -5.85
CA ALA A 197 3.49 -11.92 -5.27
C ALA A 197 4.12 -10.66 -4.67
N ILE A 198 3.82 -9.49 -5.26
CA ILE A 198 4.42 -8.20 -4.88
C ILE A 198 3.43 -7.28 -4.16
N ASP A 199 2.13 -7.53 -4.28
CA ASP A 199 1.08 -6.76 -3.62
C ASP A 199 -0.14 -7.63 -3.30
N VAL A 200 -0.86 -7.31 -2.23
CA VAL A 200 -2.12 -7.96 -1.88
C VAL A 200 -3.10 -6.93 -1.34
N THR A 201 -4.34 -6.95 -1.86
CA THR A 201 -5.37 -5.97 -1.50
C THR A 201 -6.73 -6.67 -1.39
N PRO A 202 -7.61 -6.26 -0.46
CA PRO A 202 -8.88 -6.94 -0.26
C PRO A 202 -9.86 -6.57 -1.39
N ILE A 203 -10.62 -7.55 -1.86
CA ILE A 203 -11.80 -7.32 -2.72
C ILE A 203 -13.06 -7.29 -1.86
N ASN A 204 -13.12 -8.18 -0.87
CA ASN A 204 -14.20 -8.30 0.11
C ASN A 204 -13.68 -9.13 1.32
N GLU A 205 -14.57 -9.51 2.24
CA GLU A 205 -14.25 -10.27 3.46
C GLU A 205 -13.71 -11.71 3.22
N ARG A 206 -13.73 -12.19 1.98
CA ARG A 206 -13.30 -13.56 1.63
C ARG A 206 -12.24 -13.60 0.55
N GLN A 207 -12.11 -12.55 -0.26
CA GLN A 207 -11.27 -12.55 -1.44
C GLN A 207 -10.24 -11.44 -1.40
N VAL A 208 -9.03 -11.77 -1.84
CA VAL A 208 -7.96 -10.82 -2.12
C VAL A 208 -7.60 -10.81 -3.58
N LEU A 209 -7.19 -9.65 -4.07
CA LEU A 209 -6.46 -9.50 -5.31
C LEU A 209 -4.96 -9.54 -5.00
N VAL A 210 -4.21 -10.31 -5.77
CA VAL A 210 -2.75 -10.42 -5.68
C VAL A 210 -2.15 -9.89 -6.98
N VAL A 211 -1.19 -8.98 -6.86
CA VAL A 211 -0.39 -8.50 -7.98
C VAL A 211 0.87 -9.35 -8.10
N VAL A 212 1.12 -9.89 -9.29
CA VAL A 212 2.23 -10.81 -9.54
C VAL A 212 3.17 -10.28 -10.63
N ASP A 213 4.44 -10.14 -10.26
CA ASP A 213 5.55 -9.74 -11.13
C ASP A 213 6.32 -10.98 -11.63
N ASN A 214 6.90 -10.89 -12.83
CA ASN A 214 7.79 -11.92 -13.38
C ASN A 214 9.25 -11.58 -13.06
N VAL A 215 9.97 -12.54 -12.50
CA VAL A 215 11.40 -12.38 -12.18
C VAL A 215 12.26 -12.84 -13.35
N THR A 216 11.94 -14.01 -13.89
CA THR A 216 12.76 -14.62 -14.95
C THR A 216 12.50 -13.88 -16.26
N VAL A 217 13.54 -13.20 -16.75
CA VAL A 217 13.55 -12.62 -18.09
C VAL A 217 13.95 -13.71 -19.07
N SER A 218 12.98 -14.22 -19.82
CA SER A 218 13.22 -15.13 -20.94
C SER A 218 12.80 -14.45 -22.24
N GLU A 219 13.59 -14.61 -23.30
CA GLU A 219 13.24 -14.18 -24.66
C GLU A 219 12.35 -15.22 -25.38
N LYS A 220 12.24 -16.43 -24.83
CA LYS A 220 11.50 -17.55 -25.43
C LYS A 220 10.43 -18.07 -24.47
N PRO A 221 9.24 -18.43 -24.96
CA PRO A 221 8.25 -19.12 -24.17
C PRO A 221 8.76 -20.46 -23.59
N PRO A 222 8.22 -20.92 -22.45
CA PRO A 222 7.21 -20.24 -21.64
C PRO A 222 7.79 -19.07 -20.83
N PHE A 223 6.97 -18.06 -20.53
CA PHE A 223 7.37 -16.95 -19.66
C PHE A 223 6.85 -17.18 -18.25
N ALA A 224 7.58 -16.68 -17.25
CA ALA A 224 7.05 -16.54 -15.89
C ALA A 224 5.73 -15.74 -15.89
N PHE A 225 4.80 -16.10 -15.01
CA PHE A 225 3.51 -15.44 -14.89
C PHE A 225 3.68 -13.96 -14.49
N ASN A 226 3.00 -13.07 -15.18
CA ASN A 226 2.86 -11.66 -14.84
C ASN A 226 1.37 -11.30 -14.99
N GLY A 227 0.79 -10.65 -14.00
CA GLY A 227 -0.63 -10.28 -14.01
C GLY A 227 -1.25 -10.28 -12.64
N LEU A 228 -2.57 -10.49 -12.59
CA LEU A 228 -3.34 -10.47 -11.35
C LEU A 228 -3.86 -11.86 -11.02
N MET A 229 -4.04 -12.14 -9.73
CA MET A 229 -4.75 -13.32 -9.26
C MET A 229 -5.81 -12.92 -8.25
N ILE A 230 -6.98 -13.58 -8.30
CA ILE A 230 -7.97 -13.49 -7.22
C ILE A 230 -7.88 -14.78 -6.42
N VAL A 231 -7.73 -14.64 -5.10
CA VAL A 231 -7.64 -15.75 -4.17
C VAL A 231 -8.78 -15.66 -3.18
N ASP A 232 -9.58 -16.72 -3.09
CA ASP A 232 -10.53 -16.88 -1.98
C ASP A 232 -9.78 -17.47 -0.78
N VAL A 233 -9.67 -16.70 0.29
CA VAL A 233 -8.82 -17.01 1.45
C VAL A 233 -9.30 -18.28 2.19
N GLN A 234 -10.60 -18.61 2.12
CA GLN A 234 -11.16 -19.75 2.83
C GLN A 234 -11.06 -21.06 2.03
N SER A 235 -11.56 -21.05 0.79
CA SER A 235 -11.52 -22.21 -0.12
C SER A 235 -10.13 -22.43 -0.74
N ARG A 236 -9.25 -21.42 -0.65
CA ARG A 236 -7.92 -21.38 -1.28
C ARG A 236 -7.97 -21.51 -2.81
N SER A 237 -9.13 -21.21 -3.40
CA SER A 237 -9.27 -21.20 -4.85
C SER A 237 -8.54 -20.00 -5.45
N VAL A 238 -7.87 -20.22 -6.59
CA VAL A 238 -7.08 -19.19 -7.29
C VAL A 238 -7.60 -19.05 -8.71
N THR A 239 -7.96 -17.81 -9.09
CA THR A 239 -8.25 -17.45 -10.49
C THR A 239 -7.15 -16.54 -11.01
N LYS A 240 -6.54 -16.91 -12.14
CA LYS A 240 -5.40 -16.18 -12.73
C LYS A 240 -5.86 -15.30 -13.91
N PHE A 241 -5.35 -14.09 -13.97
CA PHE A 241 -5.57 -13.10 -15.03
C PHE A 241 -4.20 -12.63 -15.56
N PRO A 242 -3.61 -13.33 -16.54
CA PRO A 242 -2.34 -12.91 -17.12
C PRO A 242 -2.45 -11.50 -17.73
N SER A 243 -1.41 -10.70 -17.57
CA SER A 243 -1.35 -9.36 -18.17
C SER A 243 -1.30 -9.46 -19.69
N ASN A 244 -2.20 -8.74 -20.36
CA ASN A 244 -2.08 -8.53 -21.79
C ASN A 244 -0.93 -7.54 -22.05
N ARG A 245 0.29 -8.05 -22.30
CA ARG A 245 1.48 -7.21 -22.48
C ARG A 245 1.33 -6.09 -23.52
N ALA A 246 0.51 -6.28 -24.56
CA ALA A 246 0.30 -5.28 -25.59
C ALA A 246 -0.55 -4.10 -25.12
N GLN A 247 -1.47 -4.31 -24.18
CA GLN A 247 -2.40 -3.29 -23.69
C GLN A 247 -2.01 -2.81 -22.28
N ALA A 248 -1.77 -3.75 -21.38
CA ALA A 248 -1.55 -3.53 -19.97
C ALA A 248 -0.06 -3.50 -19.56
N GLY A 249 0.87 -3.83 -20.46
CA GLY A 249 2.29 -3.94 -20.15
C GLY A 249 2.62 -5.09 -19.19
N GLY A 250 3.81 -5.07 -18.60
CA GLY A 250 4.17 -5.94 -17.47
C GLY A 250 3.97 -5.21 -16.15
N LEU A 251 3.48 -5.91 -15.13
CA LEU A 251 3.38 -5.38 -13.76
C LEU A 251 4.73 -5.52 -13.07
N SER A 252 5.31 -4.41 -12.59
CA SER A 252 6.53 -4.45 -11.78
C SER A 252 6.53 -3.37 -10.71
N TYR A 253 6.92 -3.76 -9.49
CA TYR A 253 6.83 -2.90 -8.29
C TYR A 253 5.47 -2.21 -8.15
N ALA A 254 4.41 -2.89 -8.61
CA ALA A 254 3.08 -2.35 -8.70
C ALA A 254 2.33 -2.44 -7.35
N ARG A 255 1.53 -1.43 -7.05
CA ARG A 255 0.55 -1.40 -5.94
C ARG A 255 -0.85 -1.33 -6.52
N ALA A 256 -1.81 -2.03 -5.93
CA ALA A 256 -3.19 -2.06 -6.39
C ALA A 256 -4.19 -1.80 -5.26
N LYS A 257 -5.27 -1.10 -5.59
CA LYS A 257 -6.45 -0.95 -4.75
C LYS A 257 -7.69 -1.35 -5.55
N VAL A 258 -8.66 -1.94 -4.87
CA VAL A 258 -9.94 -2.34 -5.46
C VAL A 258 -11.03 -1.44 -4.90
N VAL A 259 -11.78 -0.77 -5.78
CA VAL A 259 -12.91 0.10 -5.42
C VAL A 259 -14.09 -0.24 -6.32
N GLY A 260 -15.09 -0.91 -5.76
CA GLY A 260 -16.20 -1.46 -6.53
C GLY A 260 -15.71 -2.46 -7.58
N ASP A 261 -15.99 -2.19 -8.85
CA ASP A 261 -15.54 -3.01 -9.98
C ASP A 261 -14.16 -2.56 -10.52
N LYS A 262 -13.62 -1.43 -10.08
CA LYS A 262 -12.34 -0.89 -10.56
C LYS A 262 -11.16 -1.51 -9.80
N VAL A 263 -10.14 -1.92 -10.53
CA VAL A 263 -8.80 -2.22 -10.01
C VAL A 263 -7.88 -1.08 -10.45
N VAL A 264 -7.47 -0.27 -9.49
CA VAL A 264 -6.57 0.87 -9.70
C VAL A 264 -5.17 0.40 -9.37
N ILE A 265 -4.22 0.64 -10.28
CA ILE A 265 -2.87 0.10 -10.19
C ILE A 265 -1.87 1.23 -10.41
N ASN A 266 -1.00 1.45 -9.42
CA ASN A 266 0.23 2.21 -9.61
C ASN A 266 1.30 1.23 -10.09
N ASN A 267 1.57 1.18 -11.40
CA ASN A 267 2.59 0.32 -11.99
C ASN A 267 3.82 1.16 -12.35
N TRP A 268 4.87 1.04 -11.54
CA TRP A 268 6.13 1.76 -11.71
C TRP A 268 5.99 3.30 -11.82
N GLY A 269 4.98 3.87 -11.16
CA GLY A 269 4.69 5.31 -11.21
C GLY A 269 3.67 5.74 -12.26
N LEU A 270 3.20 4.81 -13.09
CA LEU A 270 2.14 5.05 -14.05
C LEU A 270 0.81 4.51 -13.53
N LEU A 271 -0.24 5.30 -13.68
CA LEU A 271 -1.58 4.92 -13.24
C LEU A 271 -2.27 4.09 -14.31
N GLN A 272 -2.81 2.95 -13.90
CA GLN A 272 -3.58 2.05 -14.74
C GLN A 272 -4.90 1.70 -14.05
N VAL A 273 -5.97 1.57 -14.82
CA VAL A 273 -7.28 1.14 -14.33
C VAL A 273 -7.76 -0.05 -15.14
N ALA A 274 -8.12 -1.12 -14.45
CA ALA A 274 -8.77 -2.31 -15.01
C ALA A 274 -10.15 -2.51 -14.35
N LYS A 275 -10.99 -3.37 -14.93
CA LYS A 275 -12.28 -3.75 -14.34
C LYS A 275 -12.32 -5.24 -14.02
N LEU A 276 -12.80 -5.59 -12.81
CA LEU A 276 -12.91 -6.99 -12.39
C LEU A 276 -13.88 -7.77 -13.29
N SER A 277 -15.00 -7.16 -13.68
CA SER A 277 -15.98 -7.73 -14.61
C SER A 277 -15.34 -8.09 -15.97
N ASP A 278 -14.65 -7.16 -16.61
CA ASP A 278 -13.96 -7.37 -17.89
C ASP A 278 -12.89 -8.46 -17.79
N MET A 279 -12.13 -8.50 -16.69
CA MET A 279 -11.13 -9.55 -16.46
C MET A 279 -11.77 -10.92 -16.30
N LYS A 280 -12.89 -11.03 -15.58
CA LYS A 280 -13.64 -12.29 -15.43
C LYS A 280 -14.17 -12.81 -16.76
N GLN A 281 -14.63 -11.91 -17.64
CA GLN A 281 -15.13 -12.27 -18.97
C GLN A 281 -14.00 -12.67 -19.91
N SER A 282 -12.94 -11.86 -19.99
CA SER A 282 -11.84 -12.06 -20.95
C SER A 282 -10.78 -13.06 -20.49
N ARG A 283 -10.76 -13.41 -19.19
CA ARG A 283 -9.72 -14.25 -18.53
C ARG A 283 -8.31 -13.68 -18.65
N THR A 284 -8.16 -12.39 -18.91
CA THR A 284 -6.88 -11.68 -18.97
C THR A 284 -7.04 -10.31 -18.33
N MET A 285 -5.95 -9.74 -17.83
CA MET A 285 -5.95 -8.36 -17.36
C MET A 285 -5.87 -7.41 -18.56
N GLN A 286 -6.93 -6.63 -18.74
CA GLN A 286 -7.00 -5.48 -19.64
C GLN A 286 -7.05 -4.22 -18.78
N GLY A 287 -6.20 -3.24 -19.08
CA GLY A 287 -6.14 -2.00 -18.33
C GLY A 287 -5.89 -0.80 -19.23
N SER A 288 -6.52 0.31 -18.88
CA SER A 288 -6.34 1.60 -19.51
C SER A 288 -5.30 2.40 -18.73
N TRP A 289 -4.31 2.94 -19.44
CA TRP A 289 -3.32 3.84 -18.85
C TRP A 289 -3.91 5.24 -18.72
N LEU A 290 -3.81 5.82 -17.54
CA LEU A 290 -4.19 7.19 -17.27
C LEU A 290 -2.94 8.07 -17.27
N VAL A 291 -2.96 9.10 -18.12
CA VAL A 291 -1.84 10.05 -18.24
C VAL A 291 -1.70 10.86 -16.96
N THR A 292 -0.59 10.74 -16.26
CA THR A 292 -0.35 11.44 -14.99
C THR A 292 0.39 12.76 -15.23
N ARG A 293 -0.34 13.89 -15.11
CA ARG A 293 0.21 15.25 -15.23
C ARG A 293 -0.36 16.22 -14.19
N THR A 294 0.43 17.22 -13.80
CA THR A 294 -0.03 18.34 -12.97
C THR A 294 -0.98 19.24 -13.74
N GLN A 295 -2.00 19.80 -13.08
CA GLN A 295 -2.95 20.71 -13.74
C GLN A 295 -2.34 22.07 -14.05
N GLN A 296 -1.52 22.60 -13.14
CA GLN A 296 -0.99 23.96 -13.23
C GLN A 296 0.04 24.13 -14.36
N ASP A 297 0.99 23.19 -14.46
CA ASP A 297 2.18 23.33 -15.30
C ASP A 297 2.31 22.20 -16.34
N ASN A 298 1.32 21.30 -16.42
CA ASN A 298 1.30 20.16 -17.33
C ASN A 298 2.54 19.25 -17.21
N LEU A 299 3.18 19.23 -16.05
CA LEU A 299 4.38 18.44 -15.77
C LEU A 299 3.99 16.97 -15.68
N PHE A 300 4.82 16.10 -16.26
CA PHE A 300 4.67 14.67 -16.05
C PHE A 300 4.93 14.32 -14.58
N VAL A 301 4.11 13.42 -14.03
CA VAL A 301 4.28 12.94 -12.66
C VAL A 301 4.33 11.42 -12.62
N GLU A 302 5.18 10.90 -11.75
CA GLU A 302 5.26 9.47 -11.42
C GLU A 302 4.75 9.23 -10.01
N LEU A 303 3.80 8.33 -9.84
CA LEU A 303 3.20 8.01 -8.55
C LEU A 303 4.19 7.21 -7.67
N MET A 304 4.37 7.64 -6.42
CA MET A 304 5.33 7.06 -5.49
C MET A 304 4.64 6.29 -4.39
N GLY A 305 4.93 4.99 -4.31
CA GLY A 305 4.52 4.13 -3.21
C GLY A 305 3.04 3.77 -3.19
N ASP A 306 2.52 3.64 -1.97
CA ASP A 306 1.11 3.33 -1.72
C ASP A 306 0.22 4.56 -1.95
N PHE A 307 -1.08 4.33 -2.15
CA PHE A 307 -2.06 5.36 -2.46
C PHE A 307 -3.42 5.02 -1.90
N TYR A 308 -4.29 6.02 -1.78
CA TYR A 308 -5.71 5.83 -1.52
C TYR A 308 -6.54 6.12 -2.76
N VAL A 309 -7.73 5.54 -2.79
CA VAL A 309 -8.77 5.88 -3.75
C VAL A 309 -10.00 6.30 -2.95
N GLU A 310 -10.41 7.55 -3.07
CA GLU A 310 -11.57 8.12 -2.38
C GLU A 310 -12.35 8.97 -3.37
N ASN A 311 -13.69 8.82 -3.41
CA ASN A 311 -14.56 9.62 -4.28
C ASN A 311 -14.10 9.63 -5.75
N ASP A 312 -13.72 8.45 -6.27
CA ASP A 312 -13.17 8.26 -7.61
C ASP A 312 -11.89 9.07 -7.91
N GLN A 313 -11.15 9.47 -6.88
CA GLN A 313 -9.85 10.13 -6.98
C GLN A 313 -8.74 9.27 -6.36
N VAL A 314 -7.62 9.19 -7.06
CA VAL A 314 -6.35 8.69 -6.50
C VAL A 314 -5.73 9.79 -5.66
N LEU A 315 -5.31 9.47 -4.44
CA LEU A 315 -4.58 10.35 -3.52
C LEU A 315 -3.22 9.73 -3.21
N VAL A 316 -2.12 10.38 -3.60
CA VAL A 316 -0.79 9.75 -3.58
C VAL A 316 0.32 10.80 -3.54
N CYS A 317 1.50 10.44 -3.00
CA CYS A 317 2.70 11.24 -3.24
C CYS A 317 3.26 10.93 -4.62
N ALA A 318 3.80 11.92 -5.32
CA ALA A 318 4.34 11.76 -6.66
C ALA A 318 5.65 12.50 -6.84
N GLN A 319 6.45 12.07 -7.80
CA GLN A 319 7.56 12.82 -8.32
C GLN A 319 7.10 13.62 -9.54
N ALA A 320 7.19 14.94 -9.48
CA ALA A 320 7.01 15.81 -10.63
C ALA A 320 8.34 16.07 -11.35
N TYR A 321 8.29 16.08 -12.69
CA TYR A 321 9.43 16.34 -13.57
C TYR A 321 9.35 17.74 -14.15
N GLY A 322 10.31 18.59 -13.82
CA GLY A 322 10.34 19.99 -14.27
C GLY A 322 11.72 20.45 -14.74
N LYS A 323 11.84 21.77 -14.89
CA LYS A 323 13.12 22.46 -15.04
C LYS A 323 13.25 23.47 -13.92
N ASP A 324 14.44 23.55 -13.35
CA ASP A 324 14.80 24.62 -12.43
C ASP A 324 14.74 25.97 -13.14
N ALA A 325 13.97 26.92 -12.62
CA ALA A 325 13.68 28.19 -13.30
C ALA A 325 14.93 29.06 -13.47
N THR A 326 15.93 28.91 -12.60
CA THR A 326 17.15 29.73 -12.60
C THR A 326 18.22 29.14 -13.52
N THR A 327 18.40 27.83 -13.50
CA THR A 327 19.50 27.13 -14.19
C THR A 327 19.05 26.43 -15.47
N GLY A 328 17.75 26.27 -15.69
CA GLY A 328 17.17 25.51 -16.80
C GLY A 328 17.43 24.00 -16.74
N ARG A 329 18.10 23.50 -15.68
CA ARG A 329 18.47 22.09 -15.52
C ARG A 329 17.24 21.26 -15.14
N PRO A 330 17.21 19.95 -15.44
CA PRO A 330 16.15 19.07 -14.98
C PRO A 330 16.00 19.13 -13.46
N SER A 331 14.79 19.37 -12.98
CA SER A 331 14.44 19.34 -11.57
C SER A 331 13.44 18.21 -11.30
N ARG A 332 13.50 17.66 -10.09
CA ARG A 332 12.54 16.68 -9.60
C ARG A 332 12.05 17.16 -8.24
N GLN A 333 10.75 17.05 -8.01
CA GLN A 333 10.14 17.47 -6.77
C GLN A 333 9.15 16.42 -6.30
N GLY A 334 9.20 16.11 -5.00
CA GLY A 334 8.16 15.37 -4.32
C GLY A 334 6.93 16.24 -4.09
N ILE A 335 5.77 15.81 -4.55
CA ILE A 335 4.50 16.55 -4.43
C ILE A 335 3.38 15.63 -3.98
N PHE A 336 2.32 16.21 -3.40
CA PHE A 336 1.03 15.53 -3.37
C PHE A 336 0.41 15.57 -4.77
N TYR A 337 -0.20 14.46 -5.18
CA TYR A 337 -0.92 14.34 -6.44
C TYR A 337 -2.32 13.76 -6.22
N SER A 338 -3.30 14.36 -6.89
CA SER A 338 -4.63 13.80 -7.02
C SER A 338 -5.10 13.76 -8.46
N ARG A 339 -5.85 12.71 -8.81
CA ARG A 339 -6.39 12.51 -10.15
C ARG A 339 -7.68 11.70 -10.10
N GLY A 340 -8.72 12.18 -10.81
CA GLY A 340 -9.94 11.43 -11.05
C GLY A 340 -9.70 10.19 -11.94
N LEU A 341 -10.51 9.15 -11.73
CA LEU A 341 -10.42 7.88 -12.46
C LEU A 341 -11.21 7.85 -13.79
N GLU A 342 -11.91 8.93 -14.13
CA GLU A 342 -12.70 9.08 -15.36
C GLU A 342 -11.97 9.83 -16.48
#